data_AF-A0A8C8GBQ0-F1
#
_entry.id   AF-A0A8C8GBQ0-F1
#
_cell.length_a   1.000
_cell.length_b   1.000
_cell.length_c   1.000
_cell.angle_alpha   90.00
_cell.angle_beta   90.00
_cell.angle_gamma   90.00
#
_symmetry.space_group_name_H-M   'P 1'
#
loop_
_entity.id
_entity.type
_entity.pdbx_description
1 polymer ?
#
loop_
_entity_poly.entity_id
_entity_poly.type
_entity_poly.pdbx_seq_one_letter_code
_entity_poly.pdbx_strand_id
1 'polypeptide(L)'
;MSGQNIDQLHRSTLGIYASLMDQFNPSLQKLVSLGNSYMQAFQALAVTSEAYFSTLAKIGEQAFHTMSSRLIGDVLIQMSENQRRLTAELEAIFRWFHSEVLQEMDNNVKLDKDYIAGSRRRYEMEVRTQATSWRGS
;
A
#
# COMPACT_ATOMS: atom_id res chain seq x y z
N MET A 1 26.78 36.15 -15.77
CA MET A 1 26.73 34.86 -15.04
C MET A 1 25.37 34.55 -14.39
N SER A 2 24.38 35.46 -14.40
CA SER A 2 23.06 35.25 -13.75
C SER A 2 22.03 34.49 -14.59
N GLY A 3 21.99 34.67 -15.92
CA GLY A 3 20.98 34.04 -16.79
C GLY A 3 21.07 32.52 -16.92
N GLN A 4 22.29 31.95 -17.02
CA GLN A 4 22.50 30.50 -17.12
C GLN A 4 22.04 29.73 -15.87
N ASN A 5 22.11 30.37 -14.69
CA ASN A 5 21.65 29.77 -13.44
C ASN A 5 20.11 29.72 -13.38
N ILE A 6 19.43 30.78 -13.86
CA ILE A 6 17.96 30.85 -13.91
C ILE A 6 17.38 29.81 -14.88
N ASP A 7 17.97 29.64 -16.07
CA ASP A 7 17.52 28.63 -17.02
C ASP A 7 17.72 27.20 -16.50
N GLN A 8 18.81 26.96 -15.77
CA GLN A 8 19.06 25.68 -15.12
C GLN A 8 18.04 25.41 -14.00
N LEU A 9 17.75 26.41 -13.15
CA LEU A 9 16.72 26.30 -12.13
C LEU A 9 15.35 26.03 -12.74
N HIS A 10 14.98 26.75 -13.81
CA HIS A 10 13.73 26.53 -14.52
C HIS A 10 13.58 25.10 -15.04
N ARG A 11 14.63 24.59 -15.72
CA ARG A 11 14.65 23.20 -16.21
C ARG A 11 14.57 22.19 -15.06
N SER A 12 15.26 22.45 -13.95
CA SER A 12 15.22 21.59 -12.76
C SER A 12 13.82 21.53 -12.17
N THR A 13 13.16 22.68 -11.98
CA THR A 13 11.78 22.76 -11.47
C THR A 13 10.80 22.01 -12.37
N LEU A 14 10.87 22.19 -13.70
CA LEU A 14 10.03 21.42 -14.62
C LEU A 14 10.35 19.91 -14.60
N GLY A 15 11.62 19.56 -14.41
CA GLY A 15 12.07 18.18 -14.24
C GLY A 15 11.46 17.52 -12.99
N ILE A 16 11.30 18.25 -11.88
CA ILE A 16 10.63 17.74 -10.68
C ILE A 16 9.16 17.45 -10.98
N TYR A 17 8.44 18.37 -11.61
CA TYR A 17 7.04 18.14 -11.99
C TYR A 17 6.88 16.92 -12.91
N ALA A 18 7.76 16.75 -13.89
CA ALA A 18 7.76 15.58 -14.76
C ALA A 18 8.06 14.29 -13.99
N SER A 19 9.08 14.30 -13.11
CA SER A 19 9.42 13.14 -12.27
C SER A 19 8.25 12.69 -11.39
N LEU A 20 7.54 13.64 -10.77
CA LEU A 20 6.38 13.32 -9.94
C LEU A 20 5.25 12.66 -10.75
N MET A 21 4.97 13.17 -11.95
CA MET A 21 3.88 12.69 -12.80
C MET A 21 4.20 11.39 -13.53
N ASP A 22 5.43 11.27 -14.05
CA ASP A 22 5.81 10.20 -14.96
C ASP A 22 6.48 9.03 -14.24
N GLN A 23 6.95 9.22 -13.01
CA GLN A 23 7.67 8.18 -12.25
C GLN A 23 7.04 7.93 -10.87
N PHE A 24 6.92 8.96 -10.03
CA PHE A 24 6.49 8.78 -8.64
C PHE A 24 5.04 8.30 -8.53
N ASN A 25 4.09 9.02 -9.11
CA ASN A 25 2.66 8.66 -9.08
C ASN A 25 2.36 7.28 -9.72
N PRO A 26 2.92 6.94 -10.89
CA PRO A 26 2.80 5.58 -11.45
C PRO A 26 3.40 4.50 -10.55
N SER A 27 4.52 4.79 -9.88
CA SER A 27 5.14 3.85 -8.93
C SER A 27 4.27 3.63 -7.69
N LEU A 28 3.61 4.68 -7.18
CA LEU A 28 2.63 4.56 -6.10
C LEU A 28 1.40 3.74 -6.53
N GLN A 29 0.86 3.95 -7.72
CA GLN A 29 -0.22 3.10 -8.26
C GLN A 29 0.19 1.63 -8.35
N LYS A 30 1.42 1.37 -8.80
CA LYS A 30 1.97 0.01 -8.81
C LYS A 30 2.07 -0.57 -7.40
N LEU A 31 2.51 0.23 -6.43
CA LEU A 31 2.58 -0.18 -5.02
C LEU A 31 1.19 -0.53 -4.46
N VAL A 32 0.16 0.27 -4.78
CA VAL A 32 -1.24 -0.03 -4.44
C VAL A 32 -1.68 -1.37 -5.04
N SER A 33 -1.38 -1.62 -6.33
CA SER A 33 -1.70 -2.89 -6.98
C SER A 33 -1.01 -4.09 -6.32
N LEU A 34 0.26 -3.93 -5.93
CA LEU A 34 1.00 -4.97 -5.21
C LEU A 34 0.43 -5.20 -3.81
N GLY A 35 0.06 -4.13 -3.10
CA GLY A 35 -0.60 -4.21 -1.80
C GLY A 35 -1.93 -4.96 -1.88
N ASN A 36 -2.77 -4.69 -2.88
CA ASN A 36 -4.01 -5.41 -3.11
C ASN A 36 -3.78 -6.89 -3.40
N SER A 37 -2.75 -7.21 -4.22
CA SER A 37 -2.38 -8.60 -4.50
C SER A 37 -1.92 -9.33 -3.24
N TYR A 38 -1.14 -8.65 -2.38
CA TYR A 38 -0.70 -9.18 -1.10
C TYR A 38 -1.87 -9.45 -0.15
N MET A 39 -2.86 -8.56 -0.10
CA MET A 39 -4.09 -8.78 0.66
C MET A 39 -4.87 -10.00 0.19
N GLN A 40 -5.03 -10.17 -1.13
CA GLN A 40 -5.71 -11.32 -1.71
C GLN A 40 -4.99 -12.63 -1.36
N ALA A 41 -3.65 -12.63 -1.43
CA ALA A 41 -2.85 -13.78 -1.02
C ALA A 41 -3.04 -14.11 0.46
N PHE A 42 -3.09 -13.10 1.34
CA PHE A 42 -3.38 -13.31 2.76
C PHE A 42 -4.79 -13.87 2.99
N GLN A 43 -5.81 -13.35 2.31
CA GLN A 43 -7.18 -13.87 2.42
C GLN A 43 -7.26 -15.34 1.99
N ALA A 44 -6.59 -15.70 0.89
CA ALA A 44 -6.50 -17.10 0.46
C ALA A 44 -5.77 -17.98 1.48
N LEU A 45 -4.68 -17.47 2.09
CA LEU A 45 -3.97 -18.16 3.15
C LEU A 45 -4.85 -18.35 4.41
N ALA A 46 -5.62 -17.33 4.80
CA ALA A 46 -6.52 -17.40 5.95
C ALA A 46 -7.60 -18.47 5.75
N VAL A 47 -8.24 -18.50 4.58
CA VAL A 47 -9.27 -19.50 4.24
C VAL A 47 -8.69 -20.92 4.21
N THR A 48 -7.52 -21.10 3.59
CA THR A 48 -6.89 -22.44 3.53
C THR A 48 -6.37 -22.88 4.90
N SER A 49 -5.83 -21.96 5.71
CA SER A 49 -5.43 -22.22 7.10
C SER A 49 -6.63 -22.64 7.94
N GLU A 50 -7.76 -21.93 7.86
CA GLU A 50 -8.96 -22.29 8.61
C GLU A 50 -9.41 -23.72 8.30
N ALA A 51 -9.44 -24.12 7.03
CA ALA A 51 -9.79 -25.49 6.65
C ALA A 51 -8.82 -26.54 7.23
N TYR A 52 -7.51 -26.25 7.21
CA TYR A 52 -6.48 -27.12 7.78
C TYR A 52 -6.64 -27.27 9.29
N PHE A 53 -6.72 -26.16 10.03
CA PHE A 53 -6.78 -26.18 11.48
C PHE A 53 -8.15 -26.61 12.02
N SER A 54 -9.24 -26.40 11.28
CA SER A 54 -10.53 -27.04 11.57
C SER A 54 -10.45 -28.57 11.48
N THR A 55 -9.71 -29.10 10.50
CA THR A 55 -9.49 -30.55 10.39
C THR A 55 -8.58 -31.07 11.51
N LEU A 56 -7.52 -30.32 11.83
CA LEU A 56 -6.60 -30.65 12.92
C LEU A 56 -7.33 -30.68 14.28
N ALA A 57 -8.22 -29.72 14.53
CA ALA A 57 -9.04 -29.69 15.73
C ALA A 57 -9.92 -30.95 15.87
N LYS A 58 -10.55 -31.41 14.78
CA LYS A 58 -11.36 -32.65 14.78
C LYS A 58 -10.52 -33.89 15.11
N ILE A 59 -9.29 -33.98 14.58
CA ILE A 59 -8.35 -35.05 14.95
C ILE A 59 -7.99 -34.95 16.43
N GLY A 60 -7.77 -33.72 16.91
CA GLY A 60 -7.54 -33.43 18.33
C GLY A 60 -8.68 -33.88 19.23
N GLU A 61 -9.93 -33.59 18.87
CA GLU A 61 -11.14 -34.04 19.58
C GLU A 61 -11.20 -35.57 19.66
N GLN A 62 -10.96 -36.26 18.55
CA GLN A 62 -10.93 -37.73 18.53
C GLN A 62 -9.87 -38.29 19.49
N ALA A 63 -8.65 -37.75 19.45
CA ALA A 63 -7.55 -38.18 20.32
C ALA A 63 -7.82 -37.85 21.80
N PHE A 64 -8.44 -36.70 22.09
CA PHE A 64 -8.77 -36.23 23.43
C PHE A 64 -9.71 -37.22 24.17
N HIS A 65 -10.63 -37.85 23.43
CA HIS A 65 -11.56 -38.84 23.95
C HIS A 65 -10.98 -40.25 24.12
N THR A 66 -9.70 -40.47 23.79
CA THR A 66 -9.01 -41.74 24.04
C THR A 66 -8.31 -41.77 25.39
N MET A 67 -8.00 -42.96 25.91
CA MET A 67 -7.25 -43.11 27.17
C MET A 67 -5.75 -42.86 27.00
N SER A 68 -5.17 -43.28 25.88
CA SER A 68 -3.71 -43.23 25.63
C SER A 68 -3.23 -41.93 24.98
N SER A 69 -4.10 -41.19 24.29
CA SER A 69 -3.71 -40.02 23.48
C SER A 69 -4.40 -38.73 23.91
N ARG A 70 -5.02 -38.69 25.09
CA ARG A 70 -5.74 -37.50 25.59
C ARG A 70 -4.91 -36.22 25.53
N LEU A 71 -3.68 -36.26 26.05
CA LEU A 71 -2.79 -35.09 26.08
C LEU A 71 -2.39 -34.62 24.67
N ILE A 72 -2.25 -35.55 23.72
CA ILE A 72 -2.00 -35.21 22.32
C ILE A 72 -3.21 -34.48 21.74
N GLY A 73 -4.42 -34.97 22.04
CA GLY A 73 -5.67 -34.33 21.63
C GLY A 73 -5.78 -32.88 22.12
N ASP A 74 -5.50 -32.65 23.40
CA ASP A 74 -5.50 -31.31 24.01
C ASP A 74 -4.52 -30.36 23.28
N VAL A 75 -3.29 -30.80 23.03
CA VAL A 75 -2.30 -30.01 22.29
C VAL A 75 -2.77 -29.67 20.86
N LEU A 76 -3.38 -30.61 20.14
CA LEU A 76 -3.88 -30.37 18.77
C LEU A 76 -5.04 -29.37 18.73
N ILE A 77 -5.94 -29.43 19.71
CA ILE A 77 -7.03 -28.47 19.85
C ILE A 77 -6.45 -27.08 20.14
N GLN A 78 -5.54 -26.96 21.11
CA GLN A 78 -4.89 -25.69 21.46
C GLN A 78 -4.10 -25.10 20.29
N MET A 79 -3.38 -25.91 19.51
CA MET A 79 -2.70 -25.46 18.29
C MET A 79 -3.68 -24.84 17.29
N SER A 80 -4.84 -25.48 17.11
CA SER A 80 -5.87 -25.02 16.18
C SER A 80 -6.55 -23.73 16.65
N GLU A 81 -6.82 -23.60 17.94
CA GLU A 81 -7.35 -22.38 18.55
C GLU A 81 -6.37 -21.22 18.48
N ASN A 82 -5.09 -21.48 18.77
CA ASN A 82 -4.04 -20.47 18.68
C ASN A 82 -3.89 -19.95 17.24
N GLN A 83 -3.94 -20.81 16.22
CA GLN A 83 -3.89 -20.35 14.84
C GLN A 83 -5.10 -19.47 14.49
N ARG A 84 -6.31 -19.86 14.89
CA ARG A 84 -7.51 -19.06 14.64
C ARG A 84 -7.40 -17.67 15.27
N ARG A 85 -6.90 -17.58 16.51
CA ARG A 85 -6.67 -16.30 17.19
C ARG A 85 -5.64 -15.45 16.42
N LEU A 86 -4.50 -16.03 16.06
CA LEU A 86 -3.46 -15.32 15.29
C LEU A 86 -3.98 -14.82 13.95
N THR A 87 -4.79 -15.62 13.26
CA THR A 87 -5.39 -15.24 11.98
C THR A 87 -6.35 -14.06 12.16
N ALA A 88 -7.20 -14.07 13.19
CA ALA A 88 -8.12 -12.98 13.50
C ALA A 88 -7.40 -11.67 13.89
N GLU A 89 -6.30 -11.76 14.64
CA GLU A 89 -5.43 -10.61 14.96
C GLU A 89 -4.82 -10.01 13.68
N LEU A 90 -4.31 -10.86 12.78
CA LEU A 90 -3.76 -10.41 11.50
C LEU A 90 -4.82 -9.79 10.60
N GLU A 91 -6.04 -10.33 10.54
CA GLU A 91 -7.13 -9.74 9.76
C GLU A 91 -7.40 -8.27 10.14
N ALA A 92 -7.31 -7.93 11.43
CA ALA A 92 -7.47 -6.54 11.86
C ALA A 92 -6.37 -5.64 11.29
N ILE A 93 -5.12 -6.12 11.29
CA ILE A 93 -3.97 -5.41 10.71
C ILE A 93 -4.15 -5.26 9.20
N PHE A 94 -4.63 -6.28 8.50
CA PHE A 94 -4.88 -6.23 7.06
C PHE A 94 -6.04 -5.28 6.68
N ARG A 95 -7.10 -5.21 7.52
CA ARG A 95 -8.16 -4.21 7.35
C ARG A 95 -7.62 -2.79 7.50
N TRP A 96 -6.80 -2.55 8.52
CA TRP A 96 -6.14 -1.25 8.72
C TRP A 96 -5.19 -0.91 7.57
N PHE A 97 -4.37 -1.86 7.12
CA PHE A 97 -3.48 -1.66 5.97
C PHE A 97 -4.25 -1.29 4.71
N HIS A 98 -5.42 -1.90 4.49
CA HIS A 98 -6.28 -1.54 3.38
C HIS A 98 -6.81 -0.11 3.47
N SER A 99 -7.43 0.26 4.60
CA SER A 99 -8.11 1.54 4.75
C SER A 99 -7.14 2.70 4.90
N GLU A 100 -6.13 2.56 5.75
CA GLU A 100 -5.26 3.68 6.13
C GLU A 100 -4.03 3.82 5.23
N VAL A 101 -3.68 2.77 4.46
CA VAL A 101 -2.50 2.81 3.60
C VAL A 101 -2.88 2.71 2.13
N LEU A 102 -3.50 1.61 1.70
CA LEU A 102 -3.75 1.40 0.27
C LEU A 102 -4.77 2.38 -0.30
N GLN A 103 -5.89 2.59 0.41
CA GLN A 103 -6.94 3.50 -0.04
C GLN A 103 -6.47 4.95 -0.03
N GLU A 104 -5.74 5.38 1.01
CA GLU A 104 -5.15 6.72 1.08
C GLU A 104 -4.11 6.96 -0.01
N MET A 105 -3.23 5.98 -0.29
CA MET A 105 -2.30 6.07 -1.42
C MET A 105 -3.02 6.19 -2.76
N ASP A 106 -4.06 5.39 -3.00
CA ASP A 106 -4.83 5.44 -4.25
C ASP A 106 -5.56 6.78 -4.42
N ASN A 107 -6.15 7.31 -3.35
CA ASN A 107 -6.77 8.62 -3.32
C ASN A 107 -5.78 9.75 -3.61
N ASN A 108 -4.62 9.72 -2.94
CA ASN A 108 -3.58 10.74 -3.11
C ASN A 108 -3.07 10.79 -4.54
N VAL A 109 -2.81 9.65 -5.18
CA VAL A 109 -2.35 9.65 -6.57
C VAL A 109 -3.39 10.24 -7.53
N LYS A 110 -4.69 9.99 -7.29
CA LYS A 110 -5.77 10.58 -8.10
C LYS A 110 -5.81 12.10 -7.96
N LEU A 111 -5.72 12.61 -6.74
CA LEU A 111 -5.72 14.05 -6.46
C LEU A 111 -4.46 14.76 -6.98
N ASP A 112 -3.30 14.12 -6.83
CA ASP A 112 -2.01 14.68 -7.21
C ASP A 112 -1.91 14.95 -8.71
N LYS A 113 -2.55 14.12 -9.55
CA LYS A 113 -2.47 14.27 -11.01
C LYS A 113 -2.92 15.65 -11.47
N ASP A 114 -4.09 16.09 -11.01
CA ASP A 114 -4.65 17.38 -11.41
C ASP A 114 -3.97 18.54 -10.68
N TYR A 115 -3.64 18.34 -9.40
CA TYR A 115 -2.94 19.34 -8.60
C TYR A 115 -1.57 19.68 -9.19
N ILE A 116 -0.76 18.66 -9.50
CA ILE A 116 0.58 18.83 -10.06
C ILE A 116 0.49 19.45 -11.45
N ALA A 117 -0.43 19.00 -12.31
CA ALA A 117 -0.62 19.57 -13.63
C ALA A 117 -1.01 21.05 -13.56
N GLY A 118 -1.90 21.42 -12.64
CA GLY A 118 -2.31 22.80 -12.40
C GLY A 118 -1.16 23.67 -11.86
N SER A 119 -0.41 23.15 -10.89
CA SER A 119 0.76 23.81 -10.28
C SER A 119 1.85 24.09 -11.32
N ARG A 120 2.18 23.10 -12.16
CA ARG A 120 3.13 23.25 -13.26
C ARG A 120 2.70 24.34 -14.25
N ARG A 121 1.44 24.34 -14.68
CA ARG A 121 0.92 25.37 -15.62
C ARG A 121 1.01 26.78 -15.04
N ARG A 122 0.70 26.93 -13.74
CA ARG A 122 0.80 28.23 -13.04
C ARG A 122 2.25 28.70 -13.00
N TYR A 123 3.17 27.83 -12.62
CA TYR A 123 4.60 28.13 -12.62
C TYR A 123 5.10 28.57 -14.01
N GLU A 124 4.75 27.82 -15.07
CA GLU A 124 5.13 28.16 -16.45
C GLU A 124 4.58 29.53 -16.88
N MET A 125 3.36 29.89 -16.44
CA MET A 125 2.75 31.19 -16.72
C MET A 125 3.49 32.34 -16.00
N GLU A 126 3.79 32.18 -14.71
CA GLU A 126 4.48 33.20 -13.91
C GLU A 126 5.89 33.49 -14.44
N VAL A 127 6.64 32.45 -14.81
CA VAL A 127 7.98 32.59 -15.41
C VAL A 127 7.91 33.35 -16.75
N ARG A 128 6.91 33.04 -17.59
CA ARG A 128 6.70 33.77 -18.86
C ARG A 128 6.35 35.23 -18.61
N THR A 129 5.43 35.52 -17.70
CA THR A 129 5.02 36.90 -17.35
C THR A 129 6.21 37.71 -16.85
N GLN A 130 7.04 37.14 -15.96
CA GLN A 130 8.28 37.80 -15.54
C GLN A 130 9.21 38.03 -16.74
N ALA A 131 9.49 37.01 -17.55
CA ALA A 131 10.37 37.16 -18.71
C ALA A 131 9.90 38.25 -19.69
N THR A 132 8.58 38.48 -19.82
CA THR A 132 8.02 39.59 -20.60
C THR A 132 8.16 40.94 -19.91
N SER A 133 8.00 41.02 -18.58
CA SER A 133 8.16 42.28 -17.84
C SER A 133 9.62 42.76 -17.86
N TRP A 134 10.59 41.86 -17.73
CA TRP A 134 12.03 42.18 -17.79
C TRP A 134 12.51 42.63 -19.19
N ARG A 135 11.76 42.33 -20.25
CA ARG A 135 12.10 42.76 -21.63
C ARG A 135 11.42 44.07 -22.04
N GLY A 136 10.44 44.55 -21.28
CA GLY A 136 9.67 45.76 -21.57
C GLY A 136 10.12 47.01 -20.80
N SER A 137 11.10 46.87 -19.92
CA SER A 137 11.75 47.91 -19.10
C SER A 137 13.20 48.11 -19.52
#